data_AF-A0A380NG43-F1
#
_entry.id   AF-A0A380NG43-F1
#
_cell.length_a   1.000
_cell.length_b   1.000
_cell.length_c   1.000
_cell.angle_alpha   90.00
_cell.angle_beta   90.00
_cell.angle_gamma   90.00
#
_symmetry.space_group_name_H-M   'P 1'
#
loop_
_entity.id
_entity.type
_entity.pdbx_description
1 polymer ?
#
loop_
_entity_poly.entity_id
_entity_poly.type
_entity_poly.pdbx_seq_one_letter_code
_entity_poly.pdbx_strand_id
1 'polypeptide(L)'
;MIKNLFRMFILCAVIIVPISMIVLATQGATLGMVAFLILALLVPSILRRHNRLEGLVTYPWRSGLYVYSWLWCLTFFFLGDSVIPFTVAADNTALVILTWVGLFVVALFAMMLVNVILTMFFSRPRFNRWLDDSLDMAVYSLPVPMLLLGDVLFLNVPDPALAAQISPQVFGFLQLWLYGFVIWTMAVIAIYLHPRFGEKQGLRLGRIMLTALAWLAINGHLMYGWKPDFAMELLYFLMPVFQGNLLVYITPGVLEFIVLALSVGLGLRLEDGIANWQAKRAANK
;
A
#
# COMPACT_ATOMS: atom_id res chain seq x y z
N MET A 1 5.54 19.66 16.24
CA MET A 1 5.32 18.59 15.24
C MET A 1 4.57 19.10 14.00
N ILE A 2 3.27 19.41 14.12
CA ILE A 2 2.43 19.87 12.99
C ILE A 2 3.02 21.10 12.29
N LYS A 3 3.55 22.07 13.06
CA LYS A 3 4.21 23.27 12.52
C LYS A 3 5.40 22.97 11.59
N ASN A 4 6.22 21.96 11.89
CA ASN A 4 7.39 21.62 11.08
C ASN A 4 6.99 20.78 9.85
N LEU A 5 5.95 19.95 9.96
CA LEU A 5 5.33 19.28 8.81
C LEU A 5 4.84 20.30 7.78
N PHE A 6 4.06 21.31 8.21
CA PHE A 6 3.57 22.36 7.32
C PHE A 6 4.70 23.19 6.70
N ARG A 7 5.75 23.50 7.46
CA ARG A 7 6.92 24.22 6.92
C ARG A 7 7.62 23.43 5.82
N MET A 8 7.86 22.14 6.04
CA MET A 8 8.46 21.27 5.03
C MET A 8 7.54 21.15 3.81
N PHE A 9 6.24 20.95 4.02
CA PHE A 9 5.26 20.91 2.96
C PHE A 9 5.28 22.17 2.10
N ILE A 10 5.25 23.36 2.70
CA ILE A 10 5.29 24.63 1.97
C ILE A 10 6.60 24.76 1.18
N LEU A 11 7.75 24.46 1.79
CA LEU A 11 9.05 24.50 1.11
C LEU A 11 9.07 23.58 -0.12
N CYS A 12 8.56 22.36 0.01
CA CYS A 12 8.47 21.41 -1.09
C CYS A 12 7.46 21.87 -2.14
N ALA A 13 6.28 22.35 -1.74
CA ALA A 13 5.22 22.79 -2.65
C ALA A 13 5.68 23.97 -3.52
N VAL A 14 6.38 24.95 -2.95
CA VAL A 14 6.92 26.12 -3.67
C VAL A 14 7.94 25.73 -4.75
N ILE A 15 8.61 24.59 -4.61
CA ILE A 15 9.58 24.11 -5.61
C ILE A 15 8.89 23.17 -6.60
N ILE A 16 8.22 22.14 -6.09
CA ILE A 16 7.68 21.03 -6.89
C ILE A 16 6.55 21.52 -7.79
N VAL A 17 5.55 22.22 -7.22
CA VAL A 17 4.32 22.56 -7.96
C VAL A 17 4.62 23.48 -9.13
N PRO A 18 5.37 24.60 -9.00
CA PRO A 18 5.66 25.46 -10.14
C PRO A 18 6.42 24.76 -11.26
N ILE A 19 7.44 23.96 -10.93
CA ILE A 19 8.23 23.24 -11.94
C ILE A 19 7.34 22.24 -12.68
N SER A 20 6.54 21.45 -11.95
CA SER A 20 5.59 20.50 -12.56
C SER A 20 4.56 21.19 -13.44
N MET A 21 4.07 22.36 -13.04
CA MET A 21 3.11 23.14 -13.83
C MET A 21 3.75 23.76 -15.08
N ILE A 22 5.01 24.18 -15.03
CA ILE A 22 5.75 24.65 -16.22
C ILE A 22 5.91 23.50 -17.22
N VAL A 23 6.30 22.31 -16.75
CA VAL A 23 6.40 21.13 -17.63
C VAL A 23 5.03 20.75 -18.18
N LEU A 24 3.98 20.78 -17.36
CA LEU A 24 2.61 20.52 -17.79
C LEU A 24 2.17 21.48 -18.90
N ALA A 25 2.44 22.78 -18.74
CA ALA A 25 2.05 23.80 -19.71
C ALA A 25 2.85 23.72 -21.03
N THR A 26 4.11 23.27 -20.97
CA THR A 26 5.00 23.25 -22.14
C THR A 26 5.04 21.90 -22.87
N GLN A 27 4.80 20.79 -22.16
CA GLN A 27 4.99 19.43 -22.64
C GLN A 27 3.74 18.54 -22.48
N GLY A 28 2.68 19.05 -21.86
CA GLY A 28 1.41 18.35 -21.66
C GLY A 28 1.27 17.65 -20.31
N ALA A 29 0.04 17.22 -20.01
CA ALA A 29 -0.36 16.69 -18.70
C ALA A 29 0.47 15.48 -18.25
N THR A 30 0.73 14.51 -19.15
CA THR A 30 1.49 13.29 -18.84
C THR A 30 2.90 13.61 -18.36
N LEU A 31 3.62 14.49 -19.05
CA LEU A 31 4.99 14.88 -18.67
C LEU A 31 5.00 15.77 -17.42
N GLY A 32 3.99 16.62 -17.25
CA GLY A 32 3.78 17.38 -16.02
C GLY A 32 3.58 16.48 -14.80
N MET A 33 2.77 15.43 -14.94
CA MET A 33 2.58 14.40 -13.91
C MET A 33 3.91 13.71 -13.61
N VAL A 34 4.60 13.16 -14.61
CA VAL A 34 5.90 12.50 -14.41
C VAL A 34 6.91 13.41 -13.70
N ALA A 35 6.98 14.69 -14.07
CA ALA A 35 7.82 15.67 -13.38
C ALA A 35 7.42 15.83 -11.91
N PHE A 36 6.12 15.94 -11.61
CA PHE A 36 5.61 15.94 -10.24
C PHE A 36 6.03 14.69 -9.46
N LEU A 37 5.87 13.50 -10.04
CA LEU A 37 6.20 12.24 -9.38
C LEU A 37 7.67 12.17 -8.96
N ILE A 38 8.56 12.53 -9.88
CA ILE A 38 10.01 12.51 -9.66
C ILE A 38 10.40 13.57 -8.61
N LEU A 39 9.89 14.80 -8.75
CA LEU A 39 10.22 15.90 -7.84
C LEU A 39 9.65 15.67 -6.43
N ALA A 40 8.44 15.11 -6.32
CA ALA A 40 7.82 14.76 -5.04
C ALA A 40 8.62 13.71 -4.26
N LEU A 41 9.38 12.85 -4.93
CA LEU A 41 10.30 11.92 -4.28
C LEU A 41 11.63 12.57 -3.91
N LEU A 42 12.23 13.30 -4.86
CA LEU A 42 13.61 13.80 -4.75
C LEU A 42 13.71 15.04 -3.86
N VAL A 43 12.87 16.05 -4.07
CA VAL A 43 12.99 17.35 -3.39
C VAL A 43 12.91 17.20 -1.86
N PRO A 44 11.93 16.48 -1.29
CA PRO A 44 11.87 16.31 0.16
C PRO A 44 13.06 15.51 0.71
N SER A 45 13.52 14.52 -0.05
CA SER A 45 14.67 13.68 0.31
C SER A 45 15.98 14.45 0.34
N ILE A 46 16.16 15.42 -0.56
CA ILE A 46 17.35 16.29 -0.64
C ILE A 46 17.28 17.37 0.44
N LEU A 47 16.16 18.09 0.56
CA LEU A 47 16.00 19.18 1.52
C LEU A 47 16.24 18.72 2.96
N ARG A 48 15.86 17.49 3.30
CA ARG A 48 16.09 16.91 4.63
C ARG A 48 17.56 16.67 4.97
N ARG A 49 18.42 16.46 3.97
CA ARG A 49 19.86 16.21 4.20
C ARG A 49 20.65 17.50 4.43
N HIS A 50 20.04 18.67 4.27
CA HIS A 50 20.71 19.94 4.48
C HIS A 50 20.71 20.34 5.97
N ASN A 51 21.91 20.35 6.56
CA ASN A 51 22.14 20.74 7.97
C ASN A 51 21.56 22.12 8.34
N ARG A 52 21.52 23.07 7.38
CA ARG A 52 20.96 24.41 7.61
C ARG A 52 19.44 24.41 7.82
N LEU A 53 18.74 23.35 7.41
CA LEU A 53 17.30 23.22 7.51
C LEU A 53 16.86 22.30 8.67
N GLU A 54 17.80 21.74 9.43
CA GLU A 54 17.50 20.77 10.49
C GLU A 54 16.47 21.28 11.50
N GLY A 55 16.59 22.54 11.96
CA GLY A 55 15.64 23.17 12.87
C GLY A 55 14.23 23.39 12.28
N LEU A 56 14.07 23.36 10.95
CA LEU A 56 12.80 23.52 10.24
C LEU A 56 12.20 22.18 9.80
N VAL A 57 13.03 21.14 9.68
CA VAL A 57 12.70 19.83 9.08
C VAL A 57 12.60 18.72 10.14
N THR A 58 12.72 19.05 11.42
CA THR A 58 12.53 18.11 12.53
C THR A 58 11.06 17.78 12.76
N TYR A 59 10.63 16.64 12.21
CA TYR A 59 9.37 15.98 12.50
C TYR A 59 9.52 14.46 12.32
N PRO A 60 8.58 13.63 12.80
CA PRO A 60 8.67 12.18 12.66
C PRO A 60 8.70 11.80 11.16
N TRP A 61 9.89 11.48 10.66
CA TRP A 61 10.12 11.09 9.27
C TRP A 61 11.14 9.97 9.23
N ARG A 62 10.76 8.86 8.60
CA ARG A 62 11.70 7.80 8.21
C ARG A 62 11.75 7.76 6.68
N SER A 63 12.93 7.95 6.10
CA SER A 63 13.06 8.09 4.65
C SER A 63 12.54 6.87 3.88
N GLY A 64 12.70 5.65 4.41
CA GLY A 64 12.09 4.45 3.81
C GLY A 64 10.55 4.46 3.82
N LEU A 65 9.93 4.96 4.90
CA LEU A 65 8.47 5.09 4.98
C LEU A 65 7.95 6.21 4.07
N TYR A 66 8.76 7.23 3.81
CA TYR A 66 8.40 8.24 2.83
C TYR A 66 8.37 7.68 1.41
N VAL A 67 9.34 6.84 1.02
CA VAL A 67 9.30 6.17 -0.29
C VAL A 67 8.05 5.30 -0.42
N TYR A 68 7.69 4.56 0.63
CA TYR A 68 6.46 3.76 0.64
C TYR A 68 5.21 4.64 0.56
N SER A 69 5.16 5.72 1.34
CA SER A 69 4.06 6.69 1.30
C SER A 69 3.93 7.39 -0.04
N TRP A 70 5.06 7.69 -0.69
CA TRP A 70 5.11 8.24 -2.04
C TRP A 70 4.45 7.28 -3.01
N LEU A 71 4.84 6.01 -3.01
CA LEU A 71 4.25 4.98 -3.86
C LEU A 71 2.74 4.80 -3.59
N TRP A 72 2.33 4.75 -2.32
CA TRP A 72 0.94 4.62 -1.93
C TRP A 72 0.07 5.78 -2.45
N CYS A 73 0.47 7.02 -2.18
CA CYS A 73 -0.28 8.18 -2.67
C CYS A 73 -0.24 8.28 -4.20
N LEU A 74 0.88 7.86 -4.82
CA LEU A 74 0.99 7.75 -6.26
C LEU A 74 -0.08 6.86 -6.86
N THR A 75 -0.22 5.67 -6.30
CA THR A 75 -1.23 4.71 -6.72
C THR A 75 -2.62 5.30 -6.56
N PHE A 76 -2.92 5.94 -5.42
CA PHE A 76 -4.23 6.52 -5.17
C PHE A 76 -4.61 7.68 -6.12
N PHE A 77 -3.67 8.58 -6.42
CA PHE A 77 -3.96 9.82 -7.17
C PHE A 77 -3.72 9.72 -8.68
N PHE A 78 -2.85 8.82 -9.14
CA PHE A 78 -2.34 8.85 -10.53
C PHE A 78 -2.32 7.49 -11.23
N LEU A 79 -2.60 6.38 -10.54
CA LEU A 79 -2.72 5.05 -11.17
C LEU A 79 -4.15 4.54 -10.97
N GLY A 80 -4.73 3.96 -12.02
CA GLY A 80 -6.13 3.54 -12.02
C GLY A 80 -7.11 4.67 -12.32
N ASP A 81 -8.38 4.30 -12.53
CA ASP A 81 -9.48 5.24 -12.79
C ASP A 81 -9.96 5.83 -11.46
N SER A 82 -9.02 6.50 -10.78
CA SER A 82 -9.03 6.85 -9.36
C SER A 82 -10.43 7.14 -8.82
N VAL A 83 -10.76 6.55 -7.65
CA VAL A 83 -12.01 6.57 -6.85
C VAL A 83 -12.89 7.85 -6.94
N ILE A 84 -12.30 8.98 -7.33
CA ILE A 84 -12.97 10.23 -7.60
C ILE A 84 -12.88 10.52 -9.12
N PRO A 85 -13.90 10.20 -9.93
CA PRO A 85 -13.93 10.60 -11.33
C PRO A 85 -13.99 12.13 -11.40
N PHE A 86 -12.84 12.77 -11.60
CA PHE A 86 -12.74 14.22 -11.73
C PHE A 86 -12.96 14.62 -13.19
N THR A 87 -14.21 14.89 -13.56
CA THR A 87 -14.53 15.45 -14.88
C THR A 87 -14.42 16.96 -14.83
N VAL A 88 -13.30 17.50 -15.33
CA VAL A 88 -13.14 18.93 -15.52
C VAL A 88 -13.67 19.31 -16.90
N ALA A 89 -14.60 20.26 -16.97
CA ALA A 89 -15.04 20.83 -18.23
C ALA A 89 -13.83 21.45 -18.95
N ALA A 90 -13.47 20.88 -20.11
CA ALA A 90 -12.23 21.20 -20.83
C ALA A 90 -12.22 22.60 -21.45
N ASP A 91 -13.34 23.30 -21.43
CA ASP A 91 -13.56 24.64 -21.98
C ASP A 91 -12.97 25.76 -21.11
N ASN A 92 -12.71 25.51 -19.82
CA ASN A 92 -12.09 26.50 -18.93
C ASN A 92 -10.65 26.13 -18.55
N THR A 93 -9.69 26.65 -19.31
CA THR A 93 -8.25 26.42 -19.09
C THR A 93 -7.78 26.83 -17.69
N ALA A 94 -8.32 27.90 -17.11
CA ALA A 94 -7.96 28.34 -15.76
C ALA A 94 -8.40 27.31 -14.70
N LEU A 95 -9.59 26.72 -14.89
CA LEU A 95 -10.12 25.69 -14.00
C LEU A 95 -9.32 24.39 -14.12
N VAL A 96 -8.90 24.00 -15.33
CA VAL A 96 -7.98 22.86 -15.54
C VAL A 96 -6.66 23.07 -14.80
N ILE A 97 -6.05 24.25 -14.94
CA ILE A 97 -4.80 24.60 -14.26
C ILE A 97 -4.96 24.55 -12.73
N LEU A 98 -6.03 25.14 -12.20
CA LEU A 98 -6.33 25.14 -10.77
C LEU A 98 -6.55 23.72 -10.23
N THR A 99 -7.21 22.85 -10.99
CA THR A 99 -7.39 21.44 -10.61
C THR A 99 -6.05 20.72 -10.53
N TRP A 100 -5.16 20.89 -11.50
CA TRP A 100 -3.82 20.28 -11.46
C TRP A 100 -2.98 20.80 -10.29
N VAL A 101 -2.99 22.11 -10.04
CA VAL A 101 -2.33 22.70 -8.88
C VAL A 101 -2.90 22.12 -7.59
N GLY A 102 -4.22 22.08 -7.45
CA GLY A 102 -4.91 21.51 -6.30
C GLY A 102 -4.54 20.04 -6.08
N LEU A 103 -4.58 19.22 -7.13
CA LEU A 103 -4.23 17.81 -7.10
C LEU A 103 -2.78 17.60 -6.64
N PHE A 104 -1.82 18.34 -7.21
CA PHE A 104 -0.41 18.25 -6.81
C PHE A 104 -0.18 18.68 -5.36
N VAL A 105 -0.84 19.75 -4.91
CA VAL A 105 -0.76 20.24 -3.53
C VAL A 105 -1.33 19.21 -2.56
N VAL A 106 -2.51 18.67 -2.85
CA VAL A 106 -3.18 17.65 -2.00
C VAL A 106 -2.37 16.36 -1.98
N ALA A 107 -1.92 15.87 -3.14
CA ALA A 107 -1.11 14.65 -3.23
C ALA A 107 0.20 14.78 -2.46
N LEU A 108 0.91 15.91 -2.59
CA LEU A 108 2.14 16.16 -1.84
C LEU A 108 1.89 16.23 -0.33
N PHE A 109 0.80 16.88 0.10
CA PHE A 109 0.43 16.94 1.51
C PHE A 109 0.11 15.55 2.06
N ALA A 110 -0.67 14.76 1.31
CA ALA A 110 -1.04 13.39 1.66
C ALA A 110 0.20 12.50 1.82
N MET A 111 1.18 12.59 0.91
CA MET A 111 2.46 11.84 1.02
C MET A 111 3.21 12.16 2.31
N MET A 112 3.27 13.43 2.72
CA MET A 112 3.95 13.79 3.95
C MET A 112 3.15 13.36 5.19
N LEU A 113 1.83 13.52 5.14
CA LEU A 113 0.93 13.14 6.24
C LEU A 113 0.95 11.63 6.48
N VAL A 114 0.80 10.83 5.42
CA VAL A 114 0.85 9.36 5.49
C VAL A 114 2.21 8.90 6.02
N ASN A 115 3.32 9.49 5.59
CA ASN A 115 4.63 9.17 6.18
C ASN A 115 4.73 9.48 7.68
N VAL A 116 4.13 10.59 8.16
CA VAL A 116 4.09 10.89 9.59
C VAL A 116 3.25 9.85 10.35
N ILE A 117 2.09 9.51 9.81
CA ILE A 117 1.19 8.48 10.38
C ILE A 117 1.91 7.14 10.44
N LEU A 118 2.55 6.71 9.36
CA LEU A 118 3.34 5.48 9.30
C LEU A 118 4.49 5.53 10.31
N THR A 119 5.19 6.65 10.42
CA THR A 119 6.30 6.80 11.38
C THR A 119 5.81 6.66 12.82
N MET A 120 4.65 7.23 13.16
CA MET A 120 4.02 7.06 14.48
C MET A 120 3.59 5.62 14.70
N PHE A 121 2.93 5.02 13.71
CA PHE A 121 2.45 3.64 13.75
C PHE A 121 3.58 2.65 14.00
N PHE A 122 4.72 2.77 13.31
CA PHE A 122 5.89 1.92 13.51
C PHE A 122 6.76 2.32 14.71
N SER A 123 6.38 3.38 15.44
CA SER A 123 6.97 3.76 16.73
C SER A 123 6.06 3.45 17.91
N ARG A 124 4.91 2.81 17.67
CA ARG A 124 3.95 2.44 18.72
C ARG A 124 4.58 1.44 19.71
N PRO A 125 4.16 1.43 20.99
CA PRO A 125 4.54 0.38 21.91
C PRO A 125 3.99 -0.96 21.41
N ARG A 126 4.85 -1.99 21.38
CA ARG A 126 4.46 -3.34 21.00
C ARG A 126 3.81 -4.04 22.18
N PHE A 127 2.66 -4.67 21.94
CA PHE A 127 1.86 -5.35 22.96
C PHE A 127 1.93 -6.87 22.79
N ASN A 128 1.65 -7.38 21.60
CA ASN A 128 1.60 -8.80 21.32
C ASN A 128 2.32 -9.07 20.00
N ARG A 129 3.36 -9.90 20.04
CA ARG A 129 4.18 -10.27 18.88
C ARG A 129 3.34 -10.75 17.69
N TRP A 130 2.28 -11.51 17.93
CA TRP A 130 1.37 -11.96 16.87
C TRP A 130 0.66 -10.78 16.22
N LEU A 131 -0.09 -10.00 17.00
CA LEU A 131 -0.86 -8.88 16.49
C LEU A 131 0.04 -7.82 15.85
N ASP A 132 1.18 -7.51 16.47
CA ASP A 132 2.11 -6.49 15.98
C ASP A 132 2.79 -6.90 14.68
N ASP A 133 3.24 -8.15 14.55
CA ASP A 133 3.84 -8.62 13.31
C ASP A 133 2.79 -8.71 12.18
N SER A 134 1.55 -9.12 12.50
CA SER A 134 0.44 -9.11 11.53
C SER A 134 0.07 -7.70 11.08
N LEU A 135 -0.06 -6.76 12.01
CA LEU A 135 -0.36 -5.36 11.72
C LEU A 135 0.75 -4.69 10.91
N ASP A 136 2.02 -4.91 11.28
CA ASP A 136 3.15 -4.32 10.58
C ASP A 136 3.23 -4.83 9.14
N MET A 137 3.06 -6.14 8.92
CA MET A 137 3.03 -6.70 7.57
C MET A 137 1.85 -6.19 6.76
N ALA A 138 0.65 -6.15 7.35
CA ALA A 138 -0.55 -5.70 6.66
C ALA A 138 -0.41 -4.24 6.17
N VAL A 139 0.16 -3.36 6.98
CA VAL A 139 0.41 -1.97 6.60
C VAL A 139 1.42 -1.85 5.47
N TYR A 140 2.36 -2.78 5.31
CA TYR A 140 3.27 -2.81 4.17
C TYR A 140 2.69 -3.50 2.94
N SER A 141 1.85 -4.52 3.11
CA SER A 141 1.43 -5.39 2.01
C SER A 141 0.08 -5.03 1.39
N LEU A 142 -0.86 -4.48 2.16
CA LEU A 142 -2.25 -4.33 1.69
C LEU A 142 -2.54 -3.00 0.96
N PRO A 143 -2.12 -1.82 1.46
CA PRO A 143 -2.65 -0.56 0.92
C PRO A 143 -2.45 -0.36 -0.58
N VAL A 144 -1.26 -0.64 -1.11
CA VAL A 144 -0.95 -0.46 -2.53
C VAL A 144 -1.67 -1.50 -3.40
N PRO A 145 -1.55 -2.82 -3.15
CA PRO A 145 -2.26 -3.80 -3.96
C PRO A 145 -3.80 -3.71 -3.88
N MET A 146 -4.36 -3.33 -2.72
CA MET A 146 -5.82 -3.18 -2.58
C MET A 146 -6.37 -2.01 -3.39
N LEU A 147 -5.59 -0.94 -3.58
CA LEU A 147 -5.97 0.13 -4.51
C LEU A 147 -5.98 -0.37 -5.95
N LEU A 148 -4.91 -1.03 -6.38
CA LEU A 148 -4.79 -1.55 -7.75
C LEU A 148 -5.86 -2.60 -8.10
N LEU A 149 -6.16 -3.50 -7.17
CA LEU A 149 -7.24 -4.47 -7.31
C LEU A 149 -8.60 -3.77 -7.25
N GLY A 150 -8.78 -2.85 -6.30
CA GLY A 150 -10.01 -2.09 -6.13
C GLY A 150 -10.41 -1.33 -7.40
N ASP A 151 -9.46 -0.72 -8.11
CA ASP A 151 -9.74 0.00 -9.36
C ASP A 151 -10.33 -0.89 -10.46
N VAL A 152 -9.91 -2.15 -10.52
CA VAL A 152 -10.50 -3.13 -11.45
C VAL A 152 -11.86 -3.61 -10.94
N LEU A 153 -11.97 -3.90 -9.64
CA LEU A 153 -13.19 -4.41 -9.03
C LEU A 153 -14.31 -3.36 -8.91
N PHE A 154 -13.96 -2.07 -8.95
CA PHE A 154 -14.90 -0.95 -8.84
C PHE A 154 -15.65 -0.66 -10.14
N LEU A 155 -15.11 -1.06 -11.30
CA LEU A 155 -15.66 -0.74 -12.61
C LEU A 155 -17.18 -0.97 -12.68
N ASN A 156 -17.94 0.10 -12.88
CA ASN A 156 -19.38 0.02 -13.06
C ASN A 156 -19.69 -0.10 -14.56
N VAL A 157 -20.03 -1.30 -15.01
CA VAL A 157 -20.30 -1.57 -16.43
C VAL A 157 -21.77 -1.99 -16.60
N PRO A 158 -22.70 -1.03 -16.65
CA PRO A 158 -24.13 -1.32 -16.72
C PRO A 158 -24.58 -1.84 -18.10
N ASP A 159 -23.82 -1.59 -19.17
CA ASP A 159 -24.14 -2.07 -20.53
C ASP A 159 -23.54 -3.47 -20.78
N PRO A 160 -24.37 -4.50 -21.03
CA PRO A 160 -23.91 -5.87 -21.29
C PRO A 160 -23.02 -6.02 -22.53
N ALA A 161 -23.22 -5.19 -23.56
CA ALA A 161 -22.43 -5.26 -24.79
C ALA A 161 -21.00 -4.71 -24.57
N LEU A 162 -20.89 -3.60 -23.83
CA LEU A 162 -19.62 -3.02 -23.42
C LEU A 162 -18.87 -3.96 -22.46
N ALA A 163 -19.59 -4.56 -21.50
CA ALA A 163 -19.05 -5.55 -20.58
C ALA A 163 -18.41 -6.73 -21.30
N ALA A 164 -19.06 -7.28 -22.34
CA ALA A 164 -18.53 -8.37 -23.14
C ALA A 164 -17.24 -7.99 -23.90
N GLN A 165 -17.13 -6.73 -24.35
CA GLN A 165 -15.95 -6.24 -25.09
C GLN A 165 -14.74 -6.01 -24.20
N ILE A 166 -14.93 -5.44 -23.00
CA ILE A 166 -13.83 -5.10 -22.09
C ILE A 166 -13.45 -6.26 -21.16
N SER A 167 -14.32 -7.26 -21.01
CA SER A 167 -14.15 -8.42 -20.14
C SER A 167 -12.76 -9.09 -20.25
N PRO A 168 -12.22 -9.43 -21.45
CA PRO A 168 -10.90 -10.03 -21.56
C PRO A 168 -9.78 -9.15 -21.00
N GLN A 169 -9.87 -7.83 -21.20
CA GLN A 169 -8.90 -6.86 -20.68
C GLN A 169 -9.01 -6.73 -19.16
N VAL A 170 -10.23 -6.62 -18.64
CA VAL A 170 -10.53 -6.54 -17.20
C VAL A 170 -9.99 -7.77 -16.47
N PHE A 171 -10.24 -8.98 -16.99
CA PHE A 171 -9.70 -10.21 -16.40
C PHE A 171 -8.18 -10.29 -16.51
N GLY A 172 -7.59 -9.80 -17.61
CA GLY A 172 -6.13 -9.70 -17.77
C GLY A 172 -5.49 -8.79 -16.73
N PHE A 173 -6.06 -7.60 -16.50
CA PHE A 173 -5.61 -6.67 -15.47
C PHE A 173 -5.81 -7.22 -14.06
N LEU A 174 -6.97 -7.84 -13.79
CA LEU A 174 -7.24 -8.47 -12.50
C LEU A 174 -6.19 -9.54 -12.18
N GLN A 175 -5.85 -10.39 -13.16
CA GLN A 175 -4.82 -11.41 -13.01
C GLN A 175 -3.43 -10.82 -12.79
N LEU A 176 -3.07 -9.76 -13.53
CA LEU A 176 -1.80 -9.05 -13.34
C LEU A 176 -1.67 -8.48 -11.93
N TRP A 177 -2.71 -7.79 -11.44
CA TRP A 177 -2.70 -7.20 -10.10
C TRP A 177 -2.77 -8.23 -8.99
N LEU A 178 -3.42 -9.37 -9.22
CA LEU A 178 -3.39 -10.51 -8.31
C LEU A 178 -1.98 -11.08 -8.18
N TYR A 179 -1.26 -11.26 -9.29
CA TYR A 179 0.15 -11.68 -9.24
C TYR A 179 1.04 -10.63 -8.57
N GLY A 180 0.81 -9.35 -8.87
CA GLY A 180 1.46 -8.24 -8.18
C GLY A 180 1.24 -8.31 -6.66
N PHE A 181 0.01 -8.55 -6.22
CA PHE A 181 -0.35 -8.72 -4.82
C PHE A 181 0.39 -9.89 -4.15
N VAL A 182 0.44 -11.05 -4.82
CA VAL A 182 1.16 -12.22 -4.31
C VAL A 182 2.65 -11.91 -4.17
N ILE A 183 3.29 -11.39 -5.22
CA ILE A 183 4.73 -11.07 -5.21
C ILE A 183 5.04 -10.05 -4.12
N TRP A 184 4.22 -8.99 -4.01
CA TRP A 184 4.38 -7.94 -3.02
C TRP A 184 4.27 -8.47 -1.59
N THR A 185 3.22 -9.26 -1.31
CA THR A 185 3.00 -9.83 0.01
C THR A 185 4.09 -10.84 0.39
N MET A 186 4.55 -11.66 -0.55
CA MET A 186 5.68 -12.57 -0.34
C MET A 186 6.97 -11.80 -0.01
N ALA A 187 7.25 -10.72 -0.74
CA ALA A 187 8.41 -9.87 -0.47
C ALA A 187 8.32 -9.25 0.93
N VAL A 188 7.14 -8.76 1.34
CA VAL A 188 6.93 -8.22 2.69
C VAL A 188 7.17 -9.28 3.77
N ILE A 189 6.60 -10.49 3.62
CA ILE A 189 6.80 -11.58 4.59
C ILE A 189 8.30 -11.91 4.71
N ALA A 190 8.99 -12.06 3.58
CA ALA A 190 10.40 -12.43 3.55
C ALA A 190 11.31 -11.35 4.14
N ILE A 191 11.09 -10.07 3.79
CA ILE A 191 11.92 -8.94 4.23
C ILE A 191 11.63 -8.59 5.69
N TYR A 192 10.35 -8.53 6.10
CA TYR A 192 9.98 -8.11 7.45
C TYR A 192 10.41 -9.14 8.51
N LEU A 193 10.27 -10.43 8.21
CA LEU A 193 10.69 -11.51 9.12
C LEU A 193 12.16 -11.94 8.94
N HIS A 194 12.90 -11.27 8.06
CA HIS A 194 14.30 -11.63 7.79
C HIS A 194 15.10 -11.68 9.11
N PRO A 195 15.89 -12.74 9.35
CA PRO A 195 16.62 -12.91 10.60
C PRO A 195 17.53 -11.71 10.86
N ARG A 196 17.43 -11.13 12.06
CA ARG A 196 18.31 -10.05 12.50
C ARG A 196 19.57 -10.60 13.17
N PHE A 197 20.62 -9.79 13.27
CA PHE A 197 21.86 -10.18 13.95
C PHE A 197 21.56 -10.71 15.37
N GLY A 198 22.02 -11.93 15.65
CA GLY A 198 21.81 -12.62 16.93
C GLY A 198 20.64 -13.62 16.96
N GLU A 199 19.81 -13.69 15.92
CA GLU A 199 18.70 -14.65 15.85
C GLU A 199 19.10 -15.96 15.14
N LYS A 200 18.50 -17.08 15.55
CA LYS A 200 18.71 -18.39 14.91
C LYS A 200 18.14 -18.38 13.50
N GLN A 201 19.01 -18.27 12.50
CA GLN A 201 18.63 -18.15 11.08
C GLN A 201 17.68 -19.26 10.60
N GLY A 202 17.98 -20.53 10.91
CA GLY A 202 17.13 -21.66 10.49
C GLY A 202 15.71 -21.62 11.08
N LEU A 203 15.56 -21.14 12.31
CA LEU A 203 14.26 -21.03 12.96
C LEU A 203 13.41 -19.92 12.31
N ARG A 204 14.04 -18.79 12.00
CA ARG A 204 13.39 -17.66 11.31
C ARG A 204 13.02 -18.01 9.87
N LEU A 205 13.87 -18.73 9.14
CA LEU A 205 13.54 -19.25 7.82
C LEU A 205 12.34 -20.20 7.87
N GLY A 206 12.28 -21.10 8.87
CA GLY A 206 11.12 -21.98 9.08
C GLY A 206 9.82 -21.20 9.31
N ARG A 207 9.87 -20.12 10.11
CA ARG A 207 8.72 -19.22 10.30
C ARG A 207 8.31 -18.51 9.02
N ILE A 208 9.26 -17.99 8.24
CA ILE A 208 9.00 -17.34 6.94
C ILE A 208 8.27 -18.32 6.02
N MET A 209 8.84 -19.53 5.85
CA MET A 209 8.27 -20.55 4.99
C MET A 209 6.85 -20.94 5.42
N LEU A 210 6.63 -21.21 6.71
CA LEU A 210 5.30 -21.61 7.19
C LEU A 210 4.29 -20.47 7.03
N THR A 211 4.67 -19.23 7.34
CA THR A 211 3.79 -18.06 7.17
C THR A 211 3.42 -17.89 5.70
N ALA A 212 4.40 -17.91 4.79
CA ALA A 212 4.18 -17.75 3.36
C ALA A 212 3.34 -18.89 2.77
N LEU A 213 3.66 -20.14 3.09
CA LEU A 213 2.93 -21.31 2.60
C LEU A 213 1.50 -21.36 3.14
N ALA A 214 1.29 -21.05 4.43
CA ALA A 214 -0.06 -20.97 4.98
C ALA A 214 -0.88 -19.87 4.30
N TRP A 215 -0.28 -18.69 4.09
CA TRP A 215 -0.96 -17.58 3.42
C TRP A 215 -1.32 -17.93 1.97
N LEU A 216 -0.39 -18.54 1.23
CA LEU A 216 -0.63 -19.01 -0.14
C LEU A 216 -1.66 -20.13 -0.22
N ALA A 217 -1.64 -21.08 0.72
CA ALA A 217 -2.59 -22.19 0.73
C ALA A 217 -4.02 -21.70 1.00
N ILE A 218 -4.19 -20.78 1.97
CA ILE A 218 -5.49 -20.19 2.28
C ILE A 218 -5.99 -19.38 1.09
N ASN A 219 -5.16 -18.48 0.54
CA ASN A 219 -5.54 -17.68 -0.63
C ASN A 219 -5.84 -18.53 -1.87
N GLY A 220 -5.01 -19.54 -2.14
CA GLY A 220 -5.22 -20.49 -3.24
C GLY A 220 -6.55 -21.24 -3.09
N HIS A 221 -6.91 -21.64 -1.87
CA HIS A 221 -8.21 -22.26 -1.59
C HIS A 221 -9.36 -21.27 -1.70
N LEU A 222 -9.21 -20.03 -1.22
CA LEU A 222 -10.23 -18.98 -1.35
C LEU A 222 -10.50 -18.65 -2.83
N MET A 223 -9.48 -18.66 -3.69
CA MET A 223 -9.63 -18.35 -5.11
C MET A 223 -10.10 -19.55 -5.94
N TYR A 224 -9.46 -20.71 -5.80
CA TYR A 224 -9.65 -21.86 -6.70
C TYR A 224 -10.29 -23.08 -6.03
N GLY A 225 -10.40 -23.06 -4.71
CA GLY A 225 -11.02 -24.13 -3.93
C GLY A 225 -12.54 -24.05 -3.89
N TRP A 226 -13.15 -25.17 -3.51
CA TRP A 226 -14.57 -25.27 -3.22
C TRP A 226 -14.94 -24.42 -2.00
N LYS A 227 -16.06 -23.70 -2.10
CA LYS A 227 -16.61 -22.86 -1.03
C LYS A 227 -18.08 -23.23 -0.82
N PRO A 228 -18.56 -23.32 0.43
CA PRO A 228 -19.99 -23.50 0.70
C PRO A 228 -20.83 -22.34 0.14
N ASP A 229 -22.08 -22.61 -0.23
CA ASP A 229 -22.97 -21.62 -0.86
C ASP A 229 -23.18 -20.38 0.01
N PHE A 230 -23.39 -20.56 1.32
CA PHE A 230 -23.54 -19.43 2.26
C PHE A 230 -22.31 -18.50 2.27
N ALA A 231 -21.11 -19.05 2.04
CA ALA A 231 -19.88 -18.27 2.01
C ALA A 231 -19.77 -17.45 0.71
N MET A 232 -20.28 -18.00 -0.40
CA MET A 232 -20.38 -17.28 -1.67
C MET A 232 -21.41 -16.15 -1.59
N GLU A 233 -22.57 -16.38 -1.01
CA GLU A 233 -23.59 -15.34 -0.77
C GLU A 233 -23.05 -14.20 0.09
N LEU A 234 -22.35 -14.54 1.18
CA LEU A 234 -21.69 -13.56 2.03
C LEU A 234 -20.62 -12.78 1.27
N LEU A 235 -19.83 -13.44 0.41
CA LEU A 235 -18.81 -12.79 -0.41
C LEU A 235 -19.43 -11.77 -1.36
N TYR A 236 -20.53 -12.11 -2.05
CA TYR A 236 -21.22 -11.17 -2.94
C TYR A 236 -21.81 -9.98 -2.19
N PHE A 237 -22.30 -10.19 -0.97
CA PHE A 237 -22.80 -9.10 -0.13
C PHE A 237 -21.68 -8.17 0.35
N LEU A 238 -20.56 -8.74 0.82
CA LEU A 238 -19.45 -7.96 1.38
C LEU A 238 -18.55 -7.34 0.30
N MET A 239 -18.49 -7.95 -0.88
CA MET A 239 -17.65 -7.54 -2.01
C MET A 239 -18.51 -7.41 -3.29
N PRO A 240 -19.24 -6.29 -3.44
CA PRO A 240 -20.05 -5.99 -4.62
C PRO A 240 -19.17 -5.62 -5.83
N VAL A 241 -18.51 -6.63 -6.40
CA VAL A 241 -17.62 -6.50 -7.57
C VAL A 241 -18.40 -6.03 -8.80
N PHE A 242 -17.82 -5.10 -9.55
CA PHE A 242 -18.36 -4.49 -10.77
C PHE A 242 -19.65 -3.68 -10.60
N GLN A 243 -19.88 -3.14 -9.40
CA GLN A 243 -21.09 -2.38 -9.07
C GLN A 243 -20.83 -0.90 -8.74
N GLY A 244 -19.61 -0.39 -8.95
CA GLY A 244 -19.28 1.00 -8.58
C GLY A 244 -19.32 1.26 -7.07
N ASN A 245 -19.08 0.22 -6.26
CA ASN A 245 -19.21 0.30 -4.81
C ASN A 245 -17.84 0.29 -4.12
N LEU A 246 -17.61 1.29 -3.26
CA LEU A 246 -16.34 1.51 -2.56
C LEU A 246 -15.95 0.37 -1.60
N LEU A 247 -16.87 -0.52 -1.22
CA LEU A 247 -16.57 -1.68 -0.39
C LEU A 247 -15.48 -2.58 -0.98
N VAL A 248 -15.33 -2.60 -2.31
CA VAL A 248 -14.27 -3.38 -2.99
C VAL A 248 -12.85 -2.92 -2.66
N TYR A 249 -12.66 -1.72 -2.11
CA TYR A 249 -11.35 -1.24 -1.65
C TYR A 249 -11.06 -1.62 -0.19
N ILE A 250 -12.08 -1.98 0.59
CA ILE A 250 -11.96 -2.21 2.04
C ILE A 250 -12.10 -3.69 2.36
N THR A 251 -13.17 -4.33 1.89
CA THR A 251 -13.51 -5.72 2.24
C THR A 251 -12.39 -6.71 1.90
N PRO A 252 -11.79 -6.71 0.69
CA PRO A 252 -10.70 -7.63 0.39
C PRO A 252 -9.49 -7.41 1.32
N GLY A 253 -9.20 -6.16 1.69
CA GLY A 253 -8.12 -5.82 2.62
C GLY A 253 -8.38 -6.35 4.03
N VAL A 254 -9.62 -6.28 4.52
CA VAL A 254 -9.99 -6.84 5.83
C VAL A 254 -9.88 -8.37 5.83
N LEU A 255 -10.38 -9.04 4.78
CA LEU A 255 -10.24 -10.48 4.64
C LEU A 255 -8.77 -10.89 4.62
N GLU A 256 -7.93 -10.18 3.86
CA GLU A 256 -6.51 -10.49 3.78
C GLU A 256 -5.74 -10.14 5.04
N PHE A 257 -6.16 -9.16 5.81
CA PHE A 257 -5.63 -8.97 7.15
C PHE A 257 -5.89 -10.19 8.04
N ILE A 258 -7.10 -10.76 8.00
CA ILE A 258 -7.44 -11.97 8.78
C ILE A 258 -6.60 -13.15 8.33
N VAL A 259 -6.52 -13.40 7.02
CA VAL A 259 -5.71 -14.50 6.46
C VAL A 259 -4.25 -14.34 6.85
N LEU A 260 -3.68 -13.15 6.67
CA LEU A 260 -2.31 -12.84 7.06
C LEU A 260 -2.08 -13.02 8.56
N ALA A 261 -3.02 -12.60 9.40
CA ALA A 261 -2.94 -12.79 10.84
C ALA A 261 -2.92 -14.28 11.23
N LEU A 262 -3.79 -15.09 10.62
CA LEU A 262 -3.79 -16.55 10.83
C LEU A 262 -2.46 -17.17 10.42
N SER A 263 -1.93 -16.80 9.25
CA SER A 263 -0.66 -17.31 8.73
C SER A 263 0.53 -16.93 9.63
N VAL A 264 0.60 -15.68 10.09
CA VAL A 264 1.64 -15.22 11.02
C VAL A 264 1.54 -15.96 12.35
N GLY A 265 0.33 -16.22 12.84
CA GLY A 265 0.09 -16.99 14.05
C GLY A 265 0.61 -18.43 13.96
N LEU A 266 0.41 -19.09 12.81
CA LEU A 266 0.97 -20.43 12.56
C LEU A 266 2.51 -20.40 12.53
N GLY A 267 3.10 -19.44 11.82
CA GLY A 267 4.55 -19.24 11.77
C GLY A 267 5.18 -19.02 13.15
N LEU A 268 4.54 -18.21 13.99
CA LEU A 268 4.98 -17.95 15.36
C LEU A 268 4.91 -19.19 16.25
N ARG A 269 3.80 -19.94 16.19
CA ARG A 269 3.66 -21.19 16.96
C ARG A 269 4.73 -22.21 16.62
N LEU A 270 5.12 -22.32 15.35
CA LEU A 270 6.23 -23.18 14.94
C LEU A 270 7.56 -22.71 15.55
N GLU A 271 7.85 -21.40 15.44
CA GLU A 271 9.06 -20.80 16.00
C GLU A 271 9.18 -21.09 17.51
N ASP A 272 8.14 -20.78 18.27
CA ASP A 272 8.10 -20.95 19.72
C ASP A 272 8.13 -22.44 20.10
N GLY A 273 7.42 -23.29 19.35
CA GLY A 273 7.39 -24.73 19.56
C GLY A 273 8.77 -25.39 19.42
N ILE A 274 9.50 -25.06 18.34
CA ILE A 274 10.85 -25.58 18.10
C ILE A 274 11.83 -25.02 19.15
N ALA A 275 11.73 -23.73 19.48
CA ALA A 275 12.59 -23.12 20.50
C ALA A 275 12.42 -23.79 21.87
N ASN A 276 11.17 -24.02 22.29
CA ASN A 276 10.84 -24.70 23.54
C ASN A 276 11.35 -26.15 23.56
N TRP A 277 11.24 -26.87 22.44
CA TRP A 277 11.75 -28.23 22.32
C TRP A 277 13.29 -28.29 22.41
N GLN A 278 13.99 -27.35 21.77
CA GLN A 278 15.44 -27.24 21.87
C GLN A 278 15.89 -26.94 23.31
N ALA A 279 15.19 -26.06 24.02
CA ALA A 279 15.48 -25.74 25.42
C ALA A 279 15.29 -26.95 26.34
N LYS A 280 14.20 -27.70 26.18
CA LYS A 280 13.95 -28.95 26.93
C LYS A 280 15.03 -30.00 26.69
N ARG A 281 15.49 -30.14 25.44
CA ARG A 281 16.58 -31.08 25.11
C ARG A 281 17.93 -30.67 25.71
N ALA A 282 18.19 -29.38 25.84
CA ALA A 282 19.42 -28.89 26.46
C ALA A 282 19.41 -29.07 27.99
N ALA A 283 18.24 -28.93 28.63
CA ALA A 283 18.09 -29.13 30.08
C ALA A 283 18.21 -30.60 30.53
N ASN A 284 17.99 -31.56 29.63
CA ASN A 284 18.08 -32.99 29.89
C ASN A 284 19.47 -33.58 29.58
N LYS A 285 20.46 -32.75 29.24
CA LYS A 285 21.87 -33.13 29.04
C LYS A 285 22.71 -32.58 30.18
#